data_AF-A0AAI8VZC4-F1
#
_entry.id   AF-A0AAI8VZC4-F1
#
_cell.length_a   1.000
_cell.length_b   1.000
_cell.length_c   1.000
_cell.angle_alpha   90.00
_cell.angle_beta   90.00
_cell.angle_gamma   90.00
#
_symmetry.space_group_name_H-M   'P 1'
#
loop_
_entity.id
_entity.type
_entity.pdbx_description
1 polymer ?
#
loop_
_entity_poly.entity_id
_entity_poly.type
_entity_poly.pdbx_seq_one_letter_code
_entity_poly.pdbx_strand_id
1 'polypeptide(L)'
;MRWLSDVLVGYDEDSTAFKYLVRNEIIDQLRARDIKAIRTSERASIRTRPGGKWGDRLADLEAFDNENDAILDAWIGSYARDQSLSQEDNIGAAADILQEQFINYHTDNGIHPHRTRPGTLDKTRHRIPDFLVGFSDAEGAAVAEKWRQEMGKEIEQQKEDELKREGRETDPNCVKFDHGKPIYRTWTCESDSTVNVRNVKLSDYRLPAEYISDYLADQQDIELPNLYKWFSAEIRSPILDYDHVKTFPSITEVCAALQDTLRIHKPMSAVGSGLHIHIGQEAGWSLLTLKRFVTLWLLLEASFEHLHRIDRSQPATNTYCRPLRIYSYLAQSMEEENIDAYAQYQSTPNSQGYRERKDVFSRHVPERSVVADIFNLLQCVWHYENISHLVDAMGMSEVGDKGGSSCVRFRLNGDETTDRASASWTQTIEFGLMQGTLDANHIQRWMRICHRLVVFSRDTTPAAFTTAVQAIGGGGATSPNDVARALGFDTADLQ
;
A
#
# COMPACT_ATOMS: atom_id res chain seq x y z
N MET A 1 -19.15 0.98 -14.96
CA MET A 1 -18.42 2.15 -14.43
C MET A 1 -19.14 3.49 -14.49
N ARG A 2 -20.07 3.76 -15.43
CA ARG A 2 -20.91 4.99 -15.36
C ARG A 2 -21.58 5.16 -13.97
N TRP A 3 -22.02 4.04 -13.40
CA TRP A 3 -22.65 4.01 -12.08
C TRP A 3 -21.82 4.63 -10.95
N LEU A 4 -20.50 4.34 -10.88
CA LEU A 4 -19.67 4.84 -9.77
C LEU A 4 -19.58 6.36 -9.84
N SER A 5 -19.45 6.89 -11.07
CA SER A 5 -19.54 8.33 -11.30
C SER A 5 -20.91 8.88 -10.86
N ASP A 6 -22.02 8.24 -11.25
CA ASP A 6 -23.38 8.69 -10.92
C ASP A 6 -23.65 8.72 -9.40
N VAL A 7 -23.17 7.72 -8.67
CA VAL A 7 -23.26 7.65 -7.20
C VAL A 7 -22.36 8.70 -6.55
N LEU A 8 -21.13 8.87 -7.05
CA LEU A 8 -20.14 9.75 -6.43
C LEU A 8 -20.31 11.23 -6.77
N VAL A 9 -21.18 11.61 -7.73
CA VAL A 9 -21.43 13.01 -8.10
C VAL A 9 -21.77 13.88 -6.88
N GLY A 10 -22.56 13.35 -5.93
CA GLY A 10 -22.97 14.06 -4.72
C GLY A 10 -21.95 14.10 -3.57
N TYR A 11 -20.82 13.38 -3.70
CA TYR A 11 -19.83 13.23 -2.62
C TYR A 11 -18.57 14.05 -2.88
N ASP A 12 -18.09 14.75 -1.87
CA ASP A 12 -16.77 15.40 -1.92
C ASP A 12 -15.65 14.34 -1.98
N GLU A 13 -14.58 14.60 -2.74
CA GLU A 13 -13.43 13.67 -2.87
C GLU A 13 -12.70 13.42 -1.53
N ASP A 14 -12.77 14.37 -0.60
CA ASP A 14 -12.25 14.21 0.75
C ASP A 14 -13.22 13.47 1.67
N SER A 15 -14.48 13.31 1.28
CA SER A 15 -15.46 12.63 2.10
C SER A 15 -15.04 11.18 2.31
N THR A 16 -15.19 10.70 3.54
CA THR A 16 -14.90 9.31 3.86
C THR A 16 -15.72 8.35 2.98
N ALA A 17 -16.96 8.71 2.63
CA ALA A 17 -17.84 7.87 1.80
C ALA A 17 -17.24 7.66 0.41
N PHE A 18 -16.75 8.73 -0.23
CA PHE A 18 -16.04 8.63 -1.49
C PHE A 18 -14.82 7.70 -1.39
N LYS A 19 -13.95 7.94 -0.40
CA LYS A 19 -12.71 7.17 -0.20
C LYS A 19 -12.98 5.69 0.02
N TYR A 20 -13.97 5.37 0.86
CA TYR A 20 -14.36 4.00 1.15
C TYR A 20 -14.91 3.29 -0.10
N LEU A 21 -15.82 3.93 -0.84
CA LEU A 21 -16.43 3.32 -2.02
C LEU A 21 -15.42 3.03 -3.11
N VAL A 22 -14.56 4.00 -3.45
CA VAL A 22 -13.53 3.81 -4.48
C VAL A 22 -12.54 2.73 -4.07
N ARG A 23 -12.14 2.69 -2.80
CA ARG A 23 -11.25 1.66 -2.26
C ARG A 23 -11.85 0.26 -2.32
N ASN A 24 -13.11 0.09 -1.92
CA ASN A 24 -13.78 -1.21 -2.00
C ASN A 24 -14.00 -1.63 -3.45
N GLU A 25 -14.35 -0.69 -4.33
CA GLU A 25 -14.44 -0.98 -5.77
C GLU A 25 -13.10 -1.49 -6.31
N ILE A 26 -11.98 -0.86 -5.94
CA ILE A 26 -10.65 -1.38 -6.27
C ILE A 26 -10.50 -2.84 -5.82
N ILE A 27 -10.83 -3.16 -4.57
CA ILE A 27 -10.76 -4.52 -4.05
C ILE A 27 -11.63 -5.49 -4.84
N ASP A 28 -12.85 -5.08 -5.20
CA ASP A 28 -13.78 -5.91 -5.96
C ASP A 28 -13.25 -6.17 -7.38
N GLN A 29 -12.62 -5.19 -8.03
CA GLN A 29 -11.95 -5.38 -9.31
C GLN A 29 -10.77 -6.35 -9.23
N LEU A 30 -10.02 -6.34 -8.12
CA LEU A 30 -8.99 -7.36 -7.87
C LEU A 30 -9.64 -8.75 -7.71
N ARG A 31 -10.69 -8.87 -6.90
CA ARG A 31 -11.39 -10.15 -6.67
C ARG A 31 -12.00 -10.73 -7.96
N ALA A 32 -12.50 -9.89 -8.85
CA ALA A 32 -13.02 -10.31 -10.15
C ALA A 32 -11.95 -10.97 -11.06
N ARG A 33 -10.67 -10.78 -10.74
CA ARG A 33 -9.51 -11.40 -11.41
C ARG A 33 -8.89 -12.54 -10.60
N ASP A 34 -9.64 -13.13 -9.66
CA ASP A 34 -9.17 -14.20 -8.75
C ASP A 34 -7.98 -13.77 -7.87
N ILE A 35 -7.82 -12.46 -7.62
CA ILE A 35 -6.84 -11.95 -6.67
C ILE A 35 -7.43 -11.95 -5.26
N LYS A 36 -6.68 -12.53 -4.31
CA LYS A 36 -7.08 -12.56 -2.90
C LYS A 36 -6.86 -11.19 -2.26
N ALA A 37 -7.89 -10.37 -2.26
CA ALA A 37 -7.88 -9.01 -1.72
C ALA A 37 -8.94 -8.84 -0.62
N ILE A 38 -8.64 -8.04 0.41
CA ILE A 38 -9.56 -7.79 1.53
C ILE A 38 -10.06 -6.35 1.54
N ARG A 39 -11.35 -6.17 1.81
CA ARG A 39 -11.90 -4.85 2.09
C ARG A 39 -11.34 -4.38 3.44
N THR A 40 -10.81 -3.17 3.50
CA THR A 40 -10.27 -2.62 4.74
C THR A 40 -11.41 -2.12 5.63
N SER A 41 -11.44 -2.56 6.89
CA SER A 41 -12.41 -2.08 7.87
C SER A 41 -11.94 -0.74 8.45
N GLU A 42 -12.65 0.37 8.20
CA GLU A 42 -12.38 1.65 8.87
C GLU A 42 -12.87 1.61 10.32
N ARG A 43 -12.09 1.00 11.20
CA ARG A 43 -12.43 0.94 12.63
C ARG A 43 -11.75 1.97 13.50
N ALA A 44 -10.67 2.64 13.05
CA ALA A 44 -9.72 3.23 13.98
C ALA A 44 -9.70 4.76 14.13
N SER A 45 -10.24 5.58 13.22
CA SER A 45 -9.98 7.04 13.28
C SER A 45 -11.19 7.97 13.09
N ILE A 46 -12.39 7.45 12.82
CA ILE A 46 -13.54 8.32 12.54
C ILE A 46 -14.46 8.33 13.75
N ARG A 47 -14.26 9.35 14.61
CA ARG A 47 -15.22 9.70 15.66
C ARG A 47 -16.57 9.94 14.98
N THR A 48 -17.49 9.00 15.14
CA THR A 48 -18.87 9.09 14.70
C THR A 48 -19.47 10.43 15.15
N ARG A 49 -20.02 11.20 14.21
CA ARG A 49 -20.97 12.25 14.57
C ARG A 49 -22.12 11.62 15.38
N PRO A 50 -22.71 12.32 16.36
CA PRO A 50 -23.84 11.78 17.10
C PRO A 50 -25.01 11.57 16.15
N GLY A 51 -25.53 10.34 16.06
CA GLY A 51 -26.84 10.06 15.47
C GLY A 51 -26.90 9.31 14.13
N GLY A 52 -25.79 8.82 13.57
CA GLY A 52 -25.84 7.95 12.39
C GLY A 52 -24.78 6.85 12.45
N LYS A 53 -25.18 5.57 12.43
CA LYS A 53 -24.25 4.47 12.25
C LYS A 53 -23.80 4.48 10.79
N TRP A 54 -22.51 4.72 10.59
CA TRP A 54 -21.92 4.96 9.28
C TRP A 54 -22.03 3.73 8.33
N GLY A 55 -22.14 2.52 8.89
CA GLY A 55 -22.31 1.25 8.17
C GLY A 55 -23.61 1.15 7.34
N ASP A 56 -24.66 1.87 7.75
CA ASP A 56 -25.92 1.92 6.98
C ASP A 56 -25.71 2.64 5.63
N ARG A 57 -25.04 3.80 5.64
CA ARG A 57 -24.89 4.64 4.43
C ARG A 57 -24.00 4.04 3.35
N LEU A 58 -23.07 3.16 3.70
CA LEU A 58 -22.16 2.54 2.74
C LEU A 58 -22.81 1.39 1.98
N ALA A 59 -23.65 0.60 2.65
CA ALA A 59 -24.40 -0.48 2.02
C ALA A 59 -25.48 0.04 1.05
N ASP A 60 -25.99 1.25 1.28
CA ASP A 60 -26.89 1.94 0.34
C ASP A 60 -26.16 2.42 -0.94
N LEU A 61 -24.84 2.57 -0.90
CA LEU A 61 -24.03 3.15 -1.98
C LEU A 61 -23.29 2.12 -2.85
N GLU A 62 -23.17 0.87 -2.41
CA GLU A 62 -22.72 -0.24 -3.26
C GLU A 62 -23.84 -0.57 -4.27
N ALA A 63 -23.89 0.19 -5.37
CA ALA A 63 -24.93 0.14 -6.40
C ALA A 63 -24.76 -1.02 -7.40
N PHE A 64 -24.42 -2.20 -6.88
CA PHE A 64 -24.64 -3.42 -7.63
C PHE A 64 -26.14 -3.71 -7.66
N ASP A 65 -26.61 -4.39 -8.71
CA ASP A 65 -27.88 -5.12 -8.66
C ASP A 65 -27.75 -6.11 -7.50
N ASN A 66 -28.21 -5.69 -6.33
CA ASN A 66 -28.13 -6.52 -5.16
C ASN A 66 -29.22 -7.56 -5.31
N GLU A 67 -28.80 -8.80 -5.56
CA GLU A 67 -29.66 -9.98 -5.67
C GLU A 67 -30.68 -10.02 -4.52
N ASN A 68 -30.29 -9.57 -3.32
CA ASN A 68 -31.19 -9.48 -2.18
C ASN A 68 -32.40 -8.59 -2.46
N ASP A 69 -32.25 -7.44 -3.11
CA ASP A 69 -33.39 -6.51 -3.25
C ASP A 69 -34.48 -7.06 -4.15
N ALA A 70 -34.09 -7.66 -5.28
CA ALA A 70 -35.03 -8.28 -6.20
C ALA A 70 -35.74 -9.48 -5.56
N ILE A 71 -35.02 -10.27 -4.76
CA ILE A 71 -35.54 -11.48 -4.11
C ILE A 71 -36.41 -11.14 -2.89
N LEU A 72 -36.01 -10.14 -2.10
CA LEU A 72 -36.69 -9.72 -0.87
C LEU A 72 -37.93 -8.88 -1.12
N ASP A 73 -38.05 -8.23 -2.28
CA ASP A 73 -39.31 -7.60 -2.69
C ASP A 73 -40.47 -8.62 -2.71
N ALA A 74 -40.20 -9.90 -2.94
CA ALA A 74 -41.20 -10.98 -2.89
C ALA A 74 -41.42 -11.61 -1.50
N TRP A 75 -40.62 -11.25 -0.48
CA TRP A 75 -40.77 -11.84 0.86
C TRP A 75 -42.11 -11.47 1.50
N ILE A 76 -42.74 -12.42 2.17
CA ILE A 76 -43.99 -12.23 2.94
C ILE A 76 -43.81 -12.91 4.29
N GLY A 77 -43.99 -12.15 5.37
CA GLY A 77 -44.02 -12.68 6.72
C GLY A 77 -45.44 -13.06 7.15
N SER A 78 -45.56 -13.76 8.29
CA SER A 78 -46.85 -13.97 8.93
C SER A 78 -46.72 -14.11 10.45
N TYR A 79 -47.57 -13.39 11.18
CA TYR A 79 -47.76 -13.58 12.62
C TYR A 79 -49.20 -13.26 13.03
N ALA A 80 -49.82 -14.14 13.81
CA ALA A 80 -51.14 -13.94 14.37
C ALA A 80 -51.02 -13.62 15.86
N ARG A 81 -51.77 -12.62 16.34
CA ARG A 81 -51.74 -12.20 17.74
C ARG A 81 -52.07 -13.37 18.66
N ASP A 82 -51.21 -13.59 19.64
CA ASP A 82 -51.46 -14.54 20.72
C ASP A 82 -52.26 -13.83 21.82
N GLN A 83 -53.50 -14.27 22.03
CA GLN A 83 -54.39 -13.69 23.03
C GLN A 83 -53.93 -13.95 24.47
N SER A 84 -52.98 -14.87 24.69
CA SER A 84 -52.41 -15.16 26.00
C SER A 84 -51.29 -14.21 26.41
N LEU A 85 -50.71 -13.47 25.46
CA LEU A 85 -49.61 -12.54 25.69
C LEU A 85 -50.11 -11.13 25.93
N SER A 86 -49.33 -10.34 26.69
CA SER A 86 -49.58 -8.89 26.80
C SER A 86 -49.39 -8.21 25.44
N GLN A 87 -49.79 -6.94 25.32
CA GLN A 87 -49.56 -6.17 24.10
C GLN A 87 -48.06 -6.02 23.80
N GLU A 88 -47.24 -5.72 24.82
CA GLU A 88 -45.80 -5.55 24.66
C GLU A 88 -45.11 -6.87 24.27
N ASP A 89 -45.51 -7.97 24.91
CA ASP A 89 -45.01 -9.31 24.59
C ASP A 89 -45.39 -9.74 23.17
N ASN A 90 -46.62 -9.44 22.73
CA ASN A 90 -47.04 -9.68 21.35
C ASN A 90 -46.22 -8.88 20.34
N ILE A 91 -45.90 -7.62 20.65
CA ILE A 91 -45.06 -6.80 19.77
C ILE A 91 -43.65 -7.40 19.66
N GLY A 92 -43.08 -7.84 20.79
CA GLY A 92 -41.78 -8.50 20.79
C GLY A 92 -41.78 -9.82 20.04
N ALA A 93 -42.70 -10.73 20.37
CA ALA A 93 -42.79 -12.03 19.72
C ALA A 93 -43.03 -11.92 18.21
N ALA A 94 -43.87 -10.98 17.78
CA ALA A 94 -44.09 -10.72 16.35
C ALA A 94 -42.81 -10.26 15.63
N ALA A 95 -42.06 -9.33 16.23
CA ALA A 95 -40.80 -8.85 15.65
C ALA A 95 -39.75 -9.98 15.55
N ASP A 96 -39.56 -10.75 16.61
CA ASP A 96 -38.61 -11.87 16.67
C ASP A 96 -38.94 -12.94 15.63
N ILE A 97 -40.21 -13.35 15.54
CA ILE A 97 -40.67 -14.37 14.58
C ILE A 97 -40.55 -13.87 13.14
N LEU A 98 -40.90 -12.62 12.86
CA LEU A 98 -40.74 -12.03 11.52
C LEU A 98 -39.26 -11.89 11.15
N GLN A 99 -38.37 -11.60 12.10
CA GLN A 99 -36.92 -11.61 11.89
C GLN A 99 -36.44 -13.02 11.53
N GLU A 100 -36.84 -14.05 12.29
CA GLU A 100 -36.48 -15.43 11.99
C GLU A 100 -36.96 -15.86 10.60
N GLN A 101 -38.22 -15.57 10.26
CA GLN A 101 -38.78 -15.84 8.92
C GLN A 101 -38.01 -15.12 7.81
N PHE A 102 -37.59 -13.87 8.05
CA PHE A 102 -36.79 -13.11 7.11
C PHE A 102 -35.41 -13.74 6.89
N ILE A 103 -34.73 -14.18 7.95
CA ILE A 103 -33.43 -14.87 7.87
C ILE A 103 -33.55 -16.24 7.19
N ASN A 104 -34.60 -17.00 7.50
CA ASN A 104 -34.87 -18.27 6.85
C ASN A 104 -35.09 -18.09 5.35
N TYR A 105 -35.84 -17.05 4.95
CA TYR A 105 -36.02 -16.71 3.54
C TYR A 105 -34.71 -16.36 2.83
N HIS A 106 -33.74 -15.73 3.52
CA HIS A 106 -32.41 -15.52 2.93
C HIS A 106 -31.74 -16.85 2.62
N THR A 107 -31.74 -17.76 3.60
CA THR A 107 -31.15 -19.09 3.49
C THR A 107 -31.78 -19.89 2.35
N ASP A 108 -33.11 -19.90 2.27
CA ASP A 108 -33.87 -20.66 1.28
C ASP A 108 -33.63 -20.18 -0.16
N ASN A 109 -33.25 -18.90 -0.33
CA ASN A 109 -32.97 -18.29 -1.63
C ASN A 109 -31.47 -18.15 -1.92
N GLY A 110 -30.59 -18.68 -1.07
CA GLY A 110 -29.13 -18.60 -1.28
C GLY A 110 -28.57 -17.18 -1.24
N ILE A 111 -29.25 -16.26 -0.55
CA ILE A 111 -28.78 -14.89 -0.32
C ILE A 111 -28.31 -14.72 1.12
N HIS A 112 -27.55 -13.65 1.40
CA HIS A 112 -26.93 -13.44 2.70
C HIS A 112 -27.45 -12.18 3.39
N PRO A 113 -27.87 -12.23 4.68
CA PRO A 113 -28.42 -11.05 5.36
C PRO A 113 -27.46 -9.85 5.40
N HIS A 114 -26.15 -10.08 5.57
CA HIS A 114 -25.15 -9.01 5.57
C HIS A 114 -25.10 -8.20 4.25
N ARG A 115 -25.65 -8.74 3.15
CA ARG A 115 -25.78 -8.04 1.86
C ARG A 115 -27.05 -7.19 1.80
N THR A 116 -28.01 -7.31 2.70
CA THR A 116 -29.30 -6.58 2.63
C THR A 116 -29.12 -5.08 2.93
N ARG A 117 -29.64 -4.23 2.03
CA ARG A 117 -29.50 -2.77 2.14
C ARG A 117 -30.51 -2.16 3.12
N PRO A 118 -30.14 -1.07 3.82
CA PRO A 118 -31.09 -0.29 4.62
C PRO A 118 -32.35 0.11 3.86
N GLY A 119 -32.24 0.58 2.61
CA GLY A 119 -33.40 0.91 1.79
C GLY A 119 -34.38 -0.26 1.60
N THR A 120 -33.87 -1.49 1.48
CA THR A 120 -34.69 -2.71 1.35
C THR A 120 -35.31 -3.12 2.68
N LEU A 121 -34.60 -2.93 3.79
CA LEU A 121 -35.18 -3.07 5.13
C LEU A 121 -36.30 -2.06 5.37
N ASP A 122 -36.15 -0.82 4.92
CA ASP A 122 -37.15 0.22 5.11
C ASP A 122 -38.40 -0.06 4.27
N LYS A 123 -38.23 -0.48 3.00
CA LYS A 123 -39.35 -0.97 2.17
C LYS A 123 -40.08 -2.14 2.83
N THR A 124 -39.31 -3.10 3.36
CA THR A 124 -39.87 -4.27 4.05
C THR A 124 -40.62 -3.86 5.31
N ARG A 125 -40.04 -2.95 6.12
CA ARG A 125 -40.66 -2.38 7.32
C ARG A 125 -42.04 -1.80 7.00
N HIS A 126 -42.19 -1.10 5.88
CA HIS A 126 -43.47 -0.53 5.47
C HIS A 126 -44.56 -1.57 5.14
N ARG A 127 -44.18 -2.81 4.83
CA ARG A 127 -45.09 -3.93 4.50
C ARG A 127 -45.45 -4.79 5.71
N ILE A 128 -44.69 -4.70 6.81
CA ILE A 128 -44.90 -5.54 8.00
C ILE A 128 -46.32 -5.47 8.57
N PRO A 129 -46.99 -4.29 8.65
CA PRO A 129 -48.37 -4.24 9.13
C PRO A 129 -49.32 -5.18 8.36
N ASP A 130 -49.08 -5.39 7.06
CA ASP A 130 -49.90 -6.28 6.23
C ASP A 130 -49.70 -7.78 6.55
N PHE A 131 -48.62 -8.11 7.26
CA PHE A 131 -48.26 -9.48 7.64
C PHE A 131 -48.85 -9.90 9.00
N LEU A 132 -49.50 -8.96 9.70
CA LEU A 132 -49.97 -9.14 11.07
C LEU A 132 -51.48 -9.34 11.12
N VAL A 133 -51.92 -10.39 11.83
CA VAL A 133 -53.34 -10.68 12.05
C VAL A 133 -53.73 -10.37 13.50
N GLY A 134 -54.72 -9.49 13.70
CA GLY A 134 -55.24 -9.15 15.03
C GLY A 134 -54.51 -7.99 15.73
N PHE A 135 -53.68 -7.24 15.02
CA PHE A 135 -52.99 -6.04 15.50
C PHE A 135 -53.73 -4.78 15.04
N SER A 136 -53.71 -3.73 15.86
CA SER A 136 -54.09 -2.38 15.42
C SER A 136 -52.96 -1.72 14.61
N ASP A 137 -53.28 -0.66 13.86
CA ASP A 137 -52.28 0.08 13.06
C ASP A 137 -51.10 0.57 13.91
N ALA A 138 -51.38 1.07 15.12
CA ALA A 138 -50.34 1.56 16.03
C ALA A 138 -49.43 0.42 16.53
N GLU A 139 -50.01 -0.74 16.85
CA GLU A 139 -49.23 -1.91 17.27
C GLU A 139 -48.42 -2.49 16.09
N GLY A 140 -49.01 -2.53 14.89
CA GLY A 140 -48.31 -2.98 13.68
C GLY A 140 -47.12 -2.09 13.31
N ALA A 141 -47.28 -0.76 13.44
CA ALA A 141 -46.16 0.18 13.29
C ALA A 141 -45.07 -0.03 14.36
N ALA A 142 -45.44 -0.36 15.60
CA ALA A 142 -44.49 -0.66 16.66
C ALA A 142 -43.72 -1.97 16.40
N VAL A 143 -44.39 -3.02 15.90
CA VAL A 143 -43.74 -4.27 15.46
C VAL A 143 -42.76 -3.98 14.33
N ALA A 144 -43.18 -3.22 13.31
CA ALA A 144 -42.35 -2.89 12.17
C ALA A 144 -41.07 -2.14 12.57
N GLU A 145 -41.18 -1.17 13.47
CA GLU A 145 -40.03 -0.41 13.96
C GLU A 145 -39.08 -1.28 14.81
N LYS A 146 -39.64 -2.10 15.71
CA LYS A 146 -38.84 -3.04 16.51
C LYS A 146 -38.07 -4.02 15.61
N TRP A 147 -38.77 -4.66 14.67
CA TRP A 147 -38.17 -5.55 13.68
C TRP A 147 -37.04 -4.86 12.89
N ARG A 148 -37.25 -3.62 12.43
CA ARG A 148 -36.24 -2.88 11.66
C ARG A 148 -34.96 -2.63 12.47
N GLN A 149 -35.11 -2.34 13.76
CA GLN A 149 -33.98 -2.11 14.66
C GLN A 149 -33.22 -3.41 14.94
N GLU A 150 -33.91 -4.52 15.17
CA GLU A 150 -33.33 -5.83 15.46
C GLU A 150 -32.64 -6.42 14.21
N MET A 151 -33.31 -6.41 13.06
CA MET A 151 -32.70 -6.82 11.79
C MET A 151 -31.52 -5.94 11.40
N GLY A 152 -31.59 -4.62 11.65
CA GLY A 152 -30.46 -3.73 11.42
C GLY A 152 -29.25 -4.09 12.26
N LYS A 153 -29.43 -4.45 13.54
CA LYS A 153 -28.34 -4.92 14.41
C LYS A 153 -27.75 -6.24 13.91
N GLU A 154 -28.61 -7.19 13.52
CA GLU A 154 -28.19 -8.50 13.03
C GLU A 154 -27.37 -8.38 11.74
N ILE A 155 -27.82 -7.57 10.78
CA ILE A 155 -27.11 -7.35 9.51
C ILE A 155 -25.74 -6.72 9.76
N GLU A 156 -25.66 -5.71 10.64
CA GLU A 156 -24.37 -5.09 11.00
C GLU A 156 -23.43 -6.06 11.71
N GLN A 157 -23.96 -6.91 12.59
CA GLN A 157 -23.18 -7.96 13.25
C GLN A 157 -22.64 -8.97 12.23
N GLN A 158 -23.47 -9.45 11.30
CA GLN A 158 -23.02 -10.37 10.26
C GLN A 158 -22.01 -9.74 9.31
N LYS A 159 -22.16 -8.45 8.94
CA LYS A 159 -21.14 -7.71 8.17
C LYS A 159 -19.82 -7.66 8.91
N GLU A 160 -19.85 -7.38 10.22
CA GLU A 160 -18.65 -7.36 11.03
C GLU A 160 -17.98 -8.73 11.07
N ASP A 161 -18.75 -9.79 11.25
CA ASP A 161 -18.21 -11.14 11.30
C ASP A 161 -17.69 -11.62 9.94
N GLU A 162 -18.31 -11.21 8.85
CA GLU A 162 -17.81 -11.42 7.49
C GLU A 162 -16.50 -10.66 7.26
N LEU A 163 -16.42 -9.38 7.63
CA LEU A 163 -15.17 -8.61 7.55
C LEU A 163 -14.05 -9.21 8.42
N LYS A 164 -14.38 -9.75 9.61
CA LYS A 164 -13.42 -10.51 10.43
C LYS A 164 -13.00 -11.81 9.76
N ARG A 165 -13.91 -12.50 9.08
CA ARG A 165 -13.63 -13.73 8.35
C ARG A 165 -12.71 -13.44 7.17
N GLU A 166 -13.04 -12.43 6.36
CA GLU A 166 -12.23 -11.92 5.26
C GLU A 166 -10.84 -11.46 5.74
N GLY A 167 -10.77 -10.72 6.86
CA GLY A 167 -9.52 -10.27 7.44
C GLY A 167 -8.61 -11.38 7.96
N ARG A 168 -9.10 -12.62 8.05
CA ARG A 168 -8.28 -13.82 8.36
C ARG A 168 -7.82 -14.55 7.11
N GLU A 169 -8.34 -14.20 5.94
CA GLU A 169 -7.93 -14.82 4.69
C GLU A 169 -6.47 -14.52 4.40
N THR A 170 -5.82 -15.42 3.68
CA THR A 170 -4.42 -15.33 3.30
C THR A 170 -4.33 -15.66 1.82
N ASP A 171 -3.61 -14.83 1.09
CA ASP A 171 -3.29 -15.09 -0.31
C ASP A 171 -2.49 -16.41 -0.37
N PRO A 172 -2.84 -17.35 -1.27
CA PRO A 172 -2.16 -18.63 -1.35
C PRO A 172 -0.67 -18.51 -1.69
N ASN A 173 -0.23 -17.37 -2.23
CA ASN A 173 1.15 -17.03 -2.53
C ASN A 173 1.83 -16.20 -1.42
N CYS A 174 1.15 -15.96 -0.30
CA CYS A 174 1.73 -15.26 0.83
C CYS A 174 2.71 -16.16 1.59
N VAL A 175 3.94 -15.69 1.78
CA VAL A 175 4.89 -16.28 2.72
C VAL A 175 4.35 -16.12 4.14
N LYS A 176 4.40 -17.20 4.92
CA LYS A 176 4.01 -17.16 6.32
C LYS A 176 5.03 -16.34 7.11
N PHE A 177 4.55 -15.26 7.70
CA PHE A 177 5.34 -14.40 8.54
C PHE A 177 4.60 -14.18 9.87
N ASP A 178 4.98 -14.95 10.89
CA ASP A 178 4.24 -15.06 12.15
C ASP A 178 4.11 -13.73 12.90
N HIS A 179 5.06 -12.80 12.69
CA HIS A 179 5.08 -11.47 13.30
C HIS A 179 4.51 -10.38 12.37
N GLY A 180 4.05 -10.75 11.18
CA GLY A 180 3.44 -9.85 10.22
C GLY A 180 2.07 -9.35 10.64
N LYS A 181 1.82 -8.06 10.42
CA LYS A 181 0.46 -7.51 10.54
C LYS A 181 -0.47 -8.23 9.54
N PRO A 182 -1.74 -8.48 9.89
CA PRO A 182 -2.69 -9.15 9.00
C PRO A 182 -2.83 -8.50 7.61
N ILE A 183 -2.61 -7.19 7.51
CA ILE A 183 -2.64 -6.43 6.24
C ILE A 183 -1.61 -6.91 5.20
N TYR A 184 -0.59 -7.65 5.61
CA TYR A 184 0.44 -8.19 4.72
C TYR A 184 0.14 -9.63 4.25
N ARG A 185 -1.04 -10.16 4.56
CA ARG A 185 -1.44 -11.52 4.20
C ARG A 185 -2.22 -11.61 2.90
N THR A 186 -2.76 -10.49 2.44
CA THR A 186 -3.60 -10.38 1.24
C THR A 186 -3.34 -9.05 0.55
N TRP A 187 -3.88 -8.87 -0.66
CA TRP A 187 -3.85 -7.57 -1.31
C TRP A 187 -4.77 -6.59 -0.58
N THR A 188 -4.29 -5.38 -0.35
CA THR A 188 -5.05 -4.31 0.32
C THR A 188 -4.96 -3.01 -0.45
N CYS A 189 -5.98 -2.17 -0.32
CA CYS A 189 -5.97 -0.78 -0.76
C CYS A 189 -6.21 0.12 0.45
N GLU A 190 -5.41 1.18 0.57
CA GLU A 190 -5.50 2.21 1.61
C GLU A 190 -5.50 3.60 0.94
N SER A 191 -6.00 4.62 1.65
CA SER A 191 -5.89 5.99 1.16
C SER A 191 -4.49 6.53 1.47
N ASP A 192 -3.83 7.09 0.45
CA ASP A 192 -2.50 7.69 0.60
C ASP A 192 -2.59 9.22 0.58
N SER A 193 -2.52 9.83 1.74
CA SER A 193 -2.55 11.30 1.86
C SER A 193 -1.29 11.99 1.33
N THR A 194 -0.19 11.26 1.10
CA THR A 194 1.06 11.83 0.58
C THR A 194 0.98 12.10 -0.93
N VAL A 195 0.04 11.45 -1.63
CA VAL A 195 -0.27 11.70 -3.04
C VAL A 195 -1.44 12.66 -3.11
N ASN A 196 -1.27 13.81 -3.78
CA ASN A 196 -2.33 14.79 -3.95
C ASN A 196 -2.28 15.42 -5.34
N VAL A 197 -3.43 15.50 -6.00
CA VAL A 197 -3.57 16.07 -7.35
C VAL A 197 -4.02 17.53 -7.36
N ARG A 198 -4.37 18.11 -6.20
CA ARG A 198 -4.89 19.49 -6.08
C ARG A 198 -3.91 20.56 -6.55
N ASN A 199 -2.62 20.23 -6.54
CA ASN A 199 -1.57 21.14 -6.99
C ASN A 199 -1.24 21.00 -8.47
N VAL A 200 -1.89 20.06 -9.18
CA VAL A 200 -1.69 19.87 -10.61
C VAL A 200 -2.32 21.03 -11.34
N LYS A 201 -1.57 21.64 -12.26
CA LYS A 201 -2.00 22.75 -13.11
C LYS A 201 -2.07 22.29 -14.55
N LEU A 202 -2.82 23.02 -15.37
CA LEU A 202 -2.85 22.79 -16.81
C LEU A 202 -1.44 22.80 -17.44
N SER A 203 -0.57 23.68 -16.95
CA SER A 203 0.84 23.79 -17.37
C SER A 203 1.68 22.54 -17.11
N ASP A 204 1.23 21.64 -16.24
CA ASP A 204 1.93 20.38 -15.97
C ASP A 204 1.66 19.33 -17.06
N TYR A 205 0.65 19.56 -17.90
CA TYR A 205 0.31 18.70 -19.03
C TYR A 205 0.99 19.18 -20.32
N ARG A 206 1.52 18.23 -21.09
CA ARG A 206 1.88 18.45 -22.50
C ARG A 206 0.69 18.06 -23.36
N LEU A 207 -0.10 19.04 -23.74
CA LEU A 207 -1.23 18.84 -24.64
C LEU A 207 -0.77 18.96 -26.09
N PRO A 208 -1.14 18.02 -26.98
CA PRO A 208 -0.93 18.20 -28.41
C PRO A 208 -1.65 19.47 -28.90
N ALA A 209 -1.11 20.13 -29.92
CA ALA A 209 -1.60 21.44 -30.39
C ALA A 209 -3.08 21.39 -30.79
N GLU A 210 -3.54 20.26 -31.33
CA GLU A 210 -4.93 20.00 -31.70
C GLU A 210 -5.91 19.93 -30.53
N TYR A 211 -5.43 19.71 -29.30
CA TYR A 211 -6.24 19.77 -28.08
C TYR A 211 -6.28 21.16 -27.46
N ILE A 212 -5.37 22.06 -27.85
CA ILE A 212 -5.38 23.47 -27.45
C ILE A 212 -6.31 24.22 -28.42
N SER A 213 -7.62 24.04 -28.26
CA SER A 213 -8.56 24.89 -29.02
C SER A 213 -8.50 26.32 -28.51
N ASP A 214 -8.80 27.31 -29.36
CA ASP A 214 -8.96 28.72 -28.95
C ASP A 214 -9.93 28.87 -27.76
N TYR A 215 -10.85 27.92 -27.56
CA TYR A 215 -11.77 27.85 -26.42
C TYR A 215 -11.07 27.58 -25.07
N LEU A 216 -9.96 26.83 -25.04
CA LEU A 216 -9.16 26.60 -23.81
C LEU A 216 -8.16 27.72 -23.53
N ALA A 217 -7.84 28.56 -24.53
CA ALA A 217 -6.97 29.72 -24.35
C ALA A 217 -7.68 30.84 -23.58
N ASP A 218 -9.00 30.98 -23.76
CA ASP A 218 -9.83 32.00 -23.10
C ASP A 218 -10.51 31.53 -21.81
N GLN A 219 -10.62 30.21 -21.58
CA GLN A 219 -11.21 29.63 -20.37
C GLN A 219 -10.11 29.31 -19.35
N GLN A 220 -9.77 30.29 -18.49
CA GLN A 220 -8.92 30.07 -17.31
C GLN A 220 -9.50 29.02 -16.33
N ASP A 221 -10.77 28.62 -16.49
CA ASP A 221 -11.52 27.83 -15.51
C ASP A 221 -11.65 26.32 -15.85
N ILE A 222 -11.19 25.84 -17.02
CA ILE A 222 -11.13 24.39 -17.27
C ILE A 222 -9.78 23.86 -16.78
N GLU A 223 -9.68 23.68 -15.47
CA GLU A 223 -8.61 22.89 -14.88
C GLU A 223 -8.85 21.42 -15.24
N LEU A 224 -8.10 20.87 -16.21
CA LEU A 224 -8.13 19.43 -16.54
C LEU A 224 -8.15 18.47 -15.33
N PRO A 225 -7.48 18.76 -14.20
CA PRO A 225 -7.60 17.98 -12.96
C PRO A 225 -9.05 17.85 -12.46
N ASN A 226 -9.90 18.85 -12.68
CA ASN A 226 -11.27 18.93 -12.15
C ASN A 226 -12.31 18.19 -13.00
N LEU A 227 -11.90 17.56 -14.11
CA LEU A 227 -12.76 16.66 -14.89
C LEU A 227 -13.08 15.36 -14.14
N TYR A 228 -12.26 15.00 -13.15
CA TYR A 228 -12.39 13.78 -12.36
C TYR A 228 -12.29 14.11 -10.88
N LYS A 229 -12.97 13.33 -10.06
CA LYS A 229 -12.64 13.23 -8.63
C LYS A 229 -11.55 12.19 -8.49
N TRP A 230 -10.43 12.54 -7.89
CA TRP A 230 -9.28 11.66 -7.79
C TRP A 230 -9.22 11.01 -6.42
N PHE A 231 -8.92 9.72 -6.41
CA PHE A 231 -8.67 8.98 -5.18
C PHE A 231 -7.20 8.62 -5.10
N SER A 232 -6.52 9.13 -4.08
CA SER A 232 -5.14 8.75 -3.78
C SER A 232 -5.11 7.42 -3.04
N ALA A 233 -4.58 6.39 -3.71
CA ALA A 233 -4.57 5.01 -3.22
C ALA A 233 -3.13 4.47 -3.07
N GLU A 234 -2.89 3.76 -1.98
CA GLU A 234 -1.77 2.82 -1.85
C GLU A 234 -2.31 1.40 -2.06
N ILE A 235 -1.80 0.69 -3.06
CA ILE A 235 -2.07 -0.74 -3.27
C ILE A 235 -0.87 -1.51 -2.73
N ARG A 236 -1.15 -2.47 -1.86
CA ARG A 236 -0.12 -3.25 -1.18
C ARG A 236 -0.32 -4.72 -1.46
N SER A 237 0.76 -5.39 -1.85
CA SER A 237 0.77 -6.84 -1.99
C SER A 237 0.86 -7.52 -0.62
N PRO A 238 0.49 -8.82 -0.54
CA PRO A 238 0.97 -9.66 0.55
C PRO A 238 2.51 -9.78 0.50
N ILE A 239 3.09 -10.43 1.51
CA ILE A 239 4.50 -10.84 1.46
C ILE A 239 4.60 -11.97 0.46
N LEU A 240 5.06 -11.66 -0.75
CA LEU A 240 5.17 -12.63 -1.84
C LEU A 240 6.52 -13.37 -1.76
N ASP A 241 6.50 -14.66 -2.07
CA ASP A 241 7.73 -15.41 -2.35
C ASP A 241 8.24 -15.01 -3.74
N TYR A 242 9.44 -14.43 -3.81
CA TYR A 242 10.00 -13.96 -5.07
C TYR A 242 10.12 -15.08 -6.11
N ASP A 243 10.48 -16.31 -5.69
CA ASP A 243 10.74 -17.44 -6.58
C ASP A 243 9.46 -18.22 -6.93
N HIS A 244 8.33 -17.89 -6.30
CA HIS A 244 7.09 -18.58 -6.56
C HIS A 244 6.50 -18.21 -7.93
N VAL A 245 6.10 -19.23 -8.70
CA VAL A 245 5.63 -19.11 -10.10
C VAL A 245 4.43 -18.18 -10.30
N LYS A 246 3.67 -17.89 -9.23
CA LYS A 246 2.50 -16.98 -9.27
C LYS A 246 2.83 -15.52 -8.92
N THR A 247 4.03 -15.20 -8.44
CA THR A 247 4.37 -13.85 -7.96
C THR A 247 4.33 -12.80 -9.06
N PHE A 248 4.96 -13.06 -10.20
CA PHE A 248 4.89 -12.12 -11.33
C PHE A 248 3.52 -12.12 -12.02
N PRO A 249 2.87 -13.28 -12.27
CA PRO A 249 1.49 -13.29 -12.77
C PRO A 249 0.50 -12.50 -11.91
N SER A 250 0.56 -12.61 -10.58
CA SER A 250 -0.38 -11.86 -9.71
C SER A 250 -0.20 -10.35 -9.81
N ILE A 251 1.05 -9.88 -9.92
CA ILE A 251 1.35 -8.45 -10.16
C ILE A 251 0.79 -8.00 -11.51
N THR A 252 0.93 -8.81 -12.56
CA THR A 252 0.35 -8.52 -13.88
C THR A 252 -1.16 -8.40 -13.81
N GLU A 253 -1.83 -9.37 -13.17
CA GLU A 253 -3.29 -9.37 -13.03
C GLU A 253 -3.80 -8.19 -12.20
N VAL A 254 -3.12 -7.82 -11.11
CA VAL A 254 -3.47 -6.63 -10.31
C VAL A 254 -3.34 -5.36 -11.14
N CYS A 255 -2.24 -5.22 -11.89
CA CYS A 255 -2.05 -4.06 -12.77
C CYS A 255 -3.13 -3.98 -13.85
N ALA A 256 -3.44 -5.11 -14.50
CA ALA A 256 -4.47 -5.21 -15.52
C ALA A 256 -5.86 -4.89 -14.95
N ALA A 257 -6.20 -5.44 -13.78
CA ALA A 257 -7.46 -5.15 -13.09
C ALA A 257 -7.68 -3.64 -12.92
N LEU A 258 -6.65 -2.93 -12.47
CA LEU A 258 -6.72 -1.48 -12.25
C LEU A 258 -6.73 -0.68 -13.55
N GLN A 259 -5.93 -1.06 -14.54
CA GLN A 259 -5.86 -0.35 -15.83
C GLN A 259 -7.13 -0.52 -16.67
N ASP A 260 -7.71 -1.71 -16.66
CA ASP A 260 -8.90 -2.02 -17.46
C ASP A 260 -10.15 -1.35 -16.90
N THR A 261 -10.13 -0.99 -15.61
CA THR A 261 -11.33 -0.58 -14.89
C THR A 261 -11.24 0.79 -14.23
N LEU A 262 -10.11 1.48 -14.22
CA LEU A 262 -10.01 2.80 -13.60
C LEU A 262 -9.24 3.76 -14.48
N ARG A 263 -9.55 5.05 -14.35
CA ARG A 263 -8.72 6.10 -14.93
C ARG A 263 -7.58 6.39 -13.97
N ILE A 264 -6.36 6.16 -14.43
CA ILE A 264 -5.16 6.27 -13.60
C ILE A 264 -4.43 7.56 -13.95
N HIS A 265 -4.15 8.38 -12.94
CA HIS A 265 -3.38 9.59 -13.15
C HIS A 265 -1.92 9.25 -13.47
N LYS A 266 -1.33 9.94 -14.44
CA LYS A 266 0.10 9.78 -14.76
C LYS A 266 0.95 10.32 -13.60
N PRO A 267 2.00 9.60 -13.13
CA PRO A 267 2.93 10.18 -12.17
C PRO A 267 3.59 11.43 -12.77
N MET A 268 3.67 12.52 -12.00
CA MET A 268 4.34 13.77 -12.40
C MET A 268 4.98 14.47 -11.20
N SER A 269 5.76 15.53 -11.39
CA SER A 269 6.38 16.26 -10.26
C SER A 269 5.33 16.76 -9.26
N ALA A 270 4.19 17.25 -9.75
CA ALA A 270 3.05 17.67 -8.93
C ALA A 270 2.25 16.51 -8.31
N VAL A 271 2.47 15.26 -8.75
CA VAL A 271 1.79 14.05 -8.25
C VAL A 271 2.84 13.02 -7.85
N GLY A 272 3.27 13.09 -6.59
CA GLY A 272 4.38 12.33 -6.01
C GLY A 272 4.15 10.82 -5.83
N SER A 273 3.40 10.14 -6.70
CA SER A 273 3.19 8.70 -6.60
C SER A 273 4.49 7.91 -6.82
N GLY A 274 4.70 6.90 -5.98
CA GLY A 274 5.90 6.05 -5.97
C GLY A 274 5.54 4.57 -6.00
N LEU A 275 6.52 3.75 -6.40
CA LEU A 275 6.47 2.30 -6.22
C LEU A 275 7.51 1.93 -5.16
N HIS A 276 7.07 1.22 -4.12
CA HIS A 276 7.95 0.73 -3.06
C HIS A 276 8.11 -0.78 -3.18
N ILE A 277 9.35 -1.25 -3.26
CA ILE A 277 9.68 -2.68 -3.21
C ILE A 277 10.32 -2.96 -1.86
N HIS A 278 9.73 -3.86 -1.09
CA HIS A 278 10.30 -4.32 0.17
C HIS A 278 10.89 -5.71 -0.01
N ILE A 279 12.16 -5.87 0.30
CA ILE A 279 12.83 -7.18 0.28
C ILE A 279 13.22 -7.52 1.71
N GLY A 280 12.77 -8.69 2.16
CA GLY A 280 13.20 -9.34 3.40
C GLY A 280 13.93 -10.64 3.08
N GLN A 281 14.49 -11.28 4.11
CA GLN A 281 15.07 -12.62 3.99
C GLN A 281 14.80 -13.42 5.27
N GLU A 282 14.48 -14.70 5.12
CA GLU A 282 14.11 -15.57 6.25
C GLU A 282 15.25 -15.73 7.27
N ALA A 283 16.49 -15.77 6.80
CA ALA A 283 17.68 -15.89 7.66
C ALA A 283 18.05 -14.59 8.40
N GLY A 284 17.33 -13.49 8.15
CA GLY A 284 17.73 -12.16 8.61
C GLY A 284 18.96 -11.62 7.88
N TRP A 285 19.37 -10.39 8.20
CA TRP A 285 20.50 -9.72 7.56
C TRP A 285 21.72 -9.77 8.45
N SER A 286 22.90 -10.01 7.86
CA SER A 286 24.17 -9.80 8.53
C SER A 286 24.73 -8.41 8.24
N LEU A 287 25.51 -7.87 9.16
CA LEU A 287 26.19 -6.58 8.98
C LEU A 287 27.08 -6.58 7.73
N LEU A 288 27.75 -7.69 7.43
CA LEU A 288 28.56 -7.82 6.21
C LEU A 288 27.71 -7.72 4.95
N THR A 289 26.53 -8.36 4.93
CA THR A 289 25.59 -8.28 3.80
C THR A 289 25.14 -6.84 3.58
N LEU A 290 24.83 -6.10 4.65
CA LEU A 290 24.42 -4.71 4.56
C LEU A 290 25.55 -3.79 4.11
N LYS A 291 26.78 -3.98 4.60
CA LYS A 291 27.95 -3.21 4.14
C LYS A 291 28.19 -3.40 2.64
N ARG A 292 28.08 -4.64 2.16
CA ARG A 292 28.18 -4.96 0.73
C ARG A 292 27.05 -4.33 -0.08
N PHE A 293 25.81 -4.44 0.41
CA PHE A 293 24.66 -3.83 -0.24
C PHE A 293 24.78 -2.30 -0.33
N VAL A 294 25.07 -1.62 0.78
CA VAL A 294 25.26 -0.17 0.82
C VAL A 294 26.39 0.24 -0.13
N THR A 295 27.47 -0.55 -0.19
CA THR A 295 28.57 -0.29 -1.12
C THR A 295 28.10 -0.32 -2.58
N LEU A 296 27.38 -1.37 -2.99
CA LEU A 296 26.85 -1.46 -4.36
C LEU A 296 25.84 -0.35 -4.65
N TRP A 297 24.95 -0.06 -3.71
CA TRP A 297 23.96 0.99 -3.87
C TRP A 297 24.62 2.34 -4.09
N LEU A 298 25.55 2.77 -3.23
CA LEU A 298 26.22 4.07 -3.35
C LEU A 298 27.00 4.22 -4.67
N LEU A 299 27.57 3.12 -5.18
CA LEU A 299 28.26 3.12 -6.48
C LEU A 299 27.30 3.23 -7.67
N LEU A 300 26.08 2.69 -7.54
CA LEU A 300 25.09 2.60 -8.63
C LEU A 300 23.98 3.64 -8.54
N GLU A 301 23.88 4.37 -7.43
CA GLU A 301 22.73 5.24 -7.12
C GLU A 301 22.45 6.25 -8.23
N ALA A 302 23.49 6.92 -8.73
CA ALA A 302 23.36 7.88 -9.84
C ALA A 302 22.86 7.23 -11.14
N SER A 303 23.28 5.99 -11.42
CA SER A 303 22.78 5.24 -12.57
C SER A 303 21.30 4.86 -12.38
N PHE A 304 20.91 4.45 -11.17
CA PHE A 304 19.50 4.14 -10.88
C PHE A 304 18.61 5.37 -10.94
N GLU A 305 19.08 6.54 -10.50
CA GLU A 305 18.34 7.80 -10.67
C GLU A 305 18.07 8.09 -12.16
N HIS A 306 19.02 7.77 -13.04
CA HIS A 306 18.86 7.94 -14.48
C HIS A 306 17.86 6.96 -15.12
N LEU A 307 17.62 5.79 -14.50
CA LEU A 307 16.60 4.83 -14.96
C LEU A 307 15.18 5.29 -14.63
N HIS A 308 15.03 6.17 -13.65
CA HIS A 308 13.75 6.61 -13.15
C HIS A 308 13.49 8.08 -13.47
N ARG A 309 12.28 8.56 -13.20
CA ARG A 309 11.94 9.95 -13.48
C ARG A 309 12.76 10.89 -12.61
N ILE A 310 13.33 11.94 -13.22
CA ILE A 310 14.27 12.86 -12.58
C ILE A 310 13.68 13.55 -11.32
N ASP A 311 12.38 13.80 -11.29
CA ASP A 311 11.69 14.41 -10.15
C ASP A 311 11.63 13.50 -8.92
N ARG A 312 11.87 12.19 -9.06
CA ARG A 312 11.89 11.27 -7.91
C ARG A 312 13.05 11.56 -6.97
N SER A 313 14.23 11.88 -7.48
CA SER A 313 15.41 12.13 -6.66
C SER A 313 15.76 13.60 -6.47
N GLN A 314 15.01 14.52 -7.10
CA GLN A 314 15.18 15.95 -6.94
C GLN A 314 14.60 16.44 -5.60
N PRO A 315 15.42 16.98 -4.69
CA PRO A 315 14.98 17.41 -3.35
C PRO A 315 13.93 18.52 -3.38
N ALA A 316 13.99 19.38 -4.40
CA ALA A 316 13.07 20.51 -4.58
C ALA A 316 11.64 20.06 -4.91
N THR A 317 11.49 18.85 -5.47
CA THR A 317 10.19 18.33 -5.95
C THR A 317 9.73 17.11 -5.17
N ASN A 318 10.64 16.35 -4.55
CA ASN A 318 10.31 15.14 -3.83
C ASN A 318 11.16 14.98 -2.56
N THR A 319 10.50 15.07 -1.40
CA THR A 319 11.13 14.82 -0.10
C THR A 319 11.16 13.34 0.25
N TYR A 320 10.43 12.47 -0.46
CA TYR A 320 10.23 11.07 -0.11
C TYR A 320 11.25 10.09 -0.71
N CYS A 321 12.18 10.56 -1.54
CA CYS A 321 13.11 9.69 -2.24
C CYS A 321 14.46 10.37 -2.48
N ARG A 322 15.12 10.79 -1.41
CA ARG A 322 16.40 11.49 -1.49
C ARG A 322 17.58 10.52 -1.64
N PRO A 323 18.60 10.85 -2.45
CA PRO A 323 19.77 9.99 -2.60
C PRO A 323 20.60 9.85 -1.33
N LEU A 324 20.99 8.62 -0.98
CA LEU A 324 21.79 8.29 0.20
C LEU A 324 23.18 8.94 0.15
N ARG A 325 23.81 9.01 -1.02
CA ARG A 325 25.17 9.58 -1.15
C ARG A 325 25.25 11.07 -0.80
N ILE A 326 24.11 11.77 -0.77
CA ILE A 326 24.03 13.22 -0.49
C ILE A 326 23.28 13.47 0.82
N TYR A 327 22.19 12.74 1.07
CA TYR A 327 21.24 13.07 2.13
C TYR A 327 21.20 12.09 3.31
N SER A 328 22.06 11.06 3.31
CA SER A 328 22.21 10.25 4.52
C SER A 328 22.86 11.08 5.64
N TYR A 329 22.57 10.75 6.91
CA TYR A 329 23.26 11.35 8.05
C TYR A 329 24.77 11.29 7.88
N LEU A 330 25.26 10.15 7.42
CA LEU A 330 26.69 9.95 7.20
C LEU A 330 27.23 10.89 6.13
N ALA A 331 26.58 10.97 4.96
CA ALA A 331 27.01 11.86 3.87
C ALA A 331 27.04 13.33 4.32
N GLN A 332 25.97 13.80 4.98
CA GLN A 332 25.89 15.18 5.48
C GLN A 332 26.92 15.47 6.58
N SER A 333 27.23 14.49 7.41
CA SER A 333 28.25 14.65 8.46
C SER A 333 29.67 14.74 7.89
N MET A 334 29.89 14.28 6.65
CA MET A 334 31.19 14.37 5.98
C MET A 334 31.42 15.71 5.27
N GLU A 335 30.40 16.57 5.16
CA GLU A 335 30.57 17.92 4.62
C GLU A 335 31.37 18.79 5.61
N GLU A 336 32.27 19.64 5.09
CA GLU A 336 33.35 20.33 5.82
C GLU A 336 32.89 21.18 7.01
N GLU A 337 31.59 21.52 7.08
CA GLU A 337 31.00 22.33 8.14
C GLU A 337 30.57 21.52 9.39
N ASN A 338 30.66 20.19 9.38
CA ASN A 338 30.21 19.34 10.49
C ASN A 338 31.30 18.41 11.07
N ILE A 339 32.49 18.97 11.30
CA ILE A 339 33.67 18.26 11.81
C ILE A 339 33.37 17.48 13.11
N ASP A 340 32.54 18.03 14.00
CA ASP A 340 32.19 17.38 15.27
C ASP A 340 31.27 16.15 15.09
N ALA A 341 30.37 16.16 14.11
CA ALA A 341 29.60 14.96 13.76
C ALA A 341 30.49 13.95 13.03
N TYR A 342 31.34 14.40 12.11
CA TYR A 342 32.29 13.53 11.41
C TYR A 342 33.20 12.77 12.37
N ALA A 343 33.70 13.44 13.41
CA ALA A 343 34.56 12.84 14.43
C ALA A 343 33.89 11.67 15.18
N GLN A 344 32.56 11.66 15.29
CA GLN A 344 31.80 10.56 15.92
C GLN A 344 31.83 9.28 15.08
N TYR A 345 32.04 9.41 13.77
CA TYR A 345 32.08 8.29 12.83
C TYR A 345 33.51 7.81 12.53
N GLN A 346 34.53 8.56 12.96
CA GLN A 346 35.91 8.12 12.95
C GLN A 346 36.24 7.33 14.23
N SER A 347 36.25 6.00 14.14
CA SER A 347 36.87 5.21 15.20
C SER A 347 38.35 5.54 15.34
N THR A 348 38.91 5.50 16.55
CA THR A 348 40.32 5.82 16.80
C THR A 348 41.24 4.96 15.91
N PRO A 349 42.08 5.57 15.03
CA PRO A 349 42.85 4.87 13.99
C PRO A 349 43.83 3.78 14.48
N ASN A 350 43.99 3.62 15.79
CA ASN A 350 44.94 2.72 16.42
C ASN A 350 44.31 1.58 17.25
N SER A 351 42.99 1.48 17.31
CA SER A 351 42.33 0.33 17.96
C SER A 351 42.53 -0.94 17.12
N GLN A 352 42.59 -2.10 17.78
CA GLN A 352 42.65 -3.39 17.09
C GLN A 352 41.43 -3.58 16.17
N GLY A 353 40.23 -3.24 16.66
CA GLY A 353 38.99 -3.30 15.88
C GLY A 353 39.02 -2.41 14.63
N TYR A 354 39.63 -1.24 14.67
CA TYR A 354 39.82 -0.40 13.47
C TYR A 354 40.66 -1.12 12.41
N ARG A 355 41.79 -1.72 12.81
CA ARG A 355 42.69 -2.42 11.87
C ARG A 355 42.01 -3.63 11.23
N GLU A 356 41.27 -4.40 12.02
CA GLU A 356 40.50 -5.55 11.53
C GLU A 356 39.41 -5.11 10.54
N ARG A 357 38.66 -4.05 10.86
CA ARG A 357 37.65 -3.51 9.95
C ARG A 357 38.25 -2.95 8.67
N LYS A 358 39.39 -2.26 8.76
CA LYS A 358 40.12 -1.75 7.59
C LYS A 358 40.60 -2.90 6.69
N ASP A 359 41.12 -3.97 7.27
CA ASP A 359 41.52 -5.17 6.51
C ASP A 359 40.31 -5.82 5.81
N VAL A 360 39.18 -5.96 6.51
CA VAL A 360 37.95 -6.48 5.91
C VAL A 360 37.45 -5.58 4.77
N PHE A 361 37.49 -4.25 4.93
CA PHE A 361 37.17 -3.29 3.88
C PHE A 361 38.08 -3.46 2.65
N SER A 362 39.40 -3.49 2.83
CA SER A 362 40.36 -3.65 1.73
C SER A 362 40.23 -4.97 0.98
N ARG A 363 39.66 -6.01 1.61
CA ARG A 363 39.33 -7.30 0.95
C ARG A 363 38.09 -7.25 0.06
N HIS A 364 37.30 -6.17 0.10
CA HIS A 364 36.05 -6.03 -0.65
C HIS A 364 36.01 -4.80 -1.55
N VAL A 365 36.67 -3.70 -1.15
CA VAL A 365 36.63 -2.42 -1.85
C VAL A 365 38.06 -1.99 -2.22
N PRO A 366 38.44 -2.07 -3.50
CA PRO A 366 39.75 -1.65 -3.96
C PRO A 366 39.85 -0.12 -4.08
N GLU A 367 40.81 0.46 -3.35
CA GLU A 367 41.00 1.92 -3.24
C GLU A 367 41.13 2.66 -4.57
N ARG A 368 41.83 2.09 -5.54
CA ARG A 368 42.08 2.74 -6.84
C ARG A 368 40.89 2.70 -7.80
N SER A 369 39.81 2.03 -7.43
CA SER A 369 38.68 1.76 -8.31
C SER A 369 37.43 2.53 -7.94
N VAL A 370 37.47 3.45 -6.98
CA VAL A 370 36.31 4.23 -6.55
C VAL A 370 36.68 5.71 -6.55
N VAL A 371 35.75 6.56 -6.98
CA VAL A 371 35.91 8.03 -6.91
C VAL A 371 36.12 8.44 -5.45
N ALA A 372 37.04 9.38 -5.21
CA ALA A 372 37.52 9.73 -3.87
C ALA A 372 36.39 10.05 -2.86
N ASP A 373 35.38 10.81 -3.28
CA ASP A 373 34.27 11.22 -2.40
C ASP A 373 33.46 10.01 -1.92
N ILE A 374 33.07 9.12 -2.85
CA ILE A 374 32.37 7.88 -2.51
C ILE A 374 33.29 6.95 -1.70
N PHE A 375 34.57 6.91 -2.01
CA PHE A 375 35.52 6.04 -1.30
C PHE A 375 35.60 6.37 0.20
N ASN A 376 35.63 7.65 0.57
CA ASN A 376 35.63 8.07 1.97
C ASN A 376 34.31 7.67 2.67
N LEU A 377 33.17 7.87 2.01
CA LEU A 377 31.86 7.45 2.53
C LEU A 377 31.82 5.94 2.76
N LEU A 378 32.35 5.15 1.82
CA LEU A 378 32.44 3.71 1.96
C LEU A 378 33.36 3.29 3.12
N GLN A 379 34.49 3.95 3.34
CA GLN A 379 35.33 3.65 4.51
C GLN A 379 34.52 3.76 5.82
N CYS A 380 33.77 4.86 5.98
CA CYS A 380 32.92 5.07 7.15
C CYS A 380 31.85 3.98 7.29
N VAL A 381 31.16 3.60 6.19
CA VAL A 381 30.19 2.48 6.18
C VAL A 381 30.80 1.20 6.72
N TRP A 382 32.03 0.87 6.33
CA TRP A 382 32.69 -0.36 6.76
C TRP A 382 33.24 -0.30 8.19
N HIS A 383 33.31 0.88 8.80
CA HIS A 383 33.73 1.06 10.20
C HIS A 383 32.63 0.80 11.23
N TYR A 384 31.35 0.77 10.84
CA TYR A 384 30.27 0.44 11.76
C TYR A 384 30.40 -0.98 12.34
N GLU A 385 30.12 -1.12 13.63
CA GLU A 385 30.27 -2.38 14.36
C GLU A 385 28.98 -3.18 14.45
N ASN A 386 27.84 -2.53 14.22
CA ASN A 386 26.52 -3.15 14.29
C ASN A 386 25.56 -2.61 13.24
N ILE A 387 24.49 -3.37 12.99
CA ILE A 387 23.46 -3.05 12.01
C ILE A 387 22.72 -1.76 12.39
N SER A 388 22.33 -1.61 13.66
CA SER A 388 21.53 -0.46 14.09
C SER A 388 22.23 0.87 13.80
N HIS A 389 23.50 1.01 14.16
CA HIS A 389 24.28 2.22 13.91
C HIS A 389 24.52 2.46 12.42
N LEU A 390 24.76 1.41 11.63
CA LEU A 390 24.88 1.55 10.18
C LEU A 390 23.56 2.04 9.57
N VAL A 391 22.43 1.48 10.00
CA VAL A 391 21.09 1.85 9.54
C VAL A 391 20.79 3.29 9.89
N ASP A 392 21.05 3.71 11.13
CA ASP A 392 20.85 5.09 11.58
C ASP A 392 21.69 6.05 10.74
N ALA A 393 22.96 5.72 10.49
CA ALA A 393 23.86 6.53 9.69
C ALA A 393 23.47 6.65 8.20
N MET A 394 22.91 5.58 7.64
CA MET A 394 22.36 5.57 6.29
C MET A 394 20.93 6.15 6.24
N GLY A 395 20.32 6.42 7.40
CA GLY A 395 19.04 7.12 7.52
C GLY A 395 19.14 8.60 7.15
N MET A 396 18.04 9.32 7.30
CA MET A 396 17.95 10.74 6.93
C MET A 396 17.88 11.67 8.14
N SER A 397 18.55 12.81 8.02
CA SER A 397 18.55 13.88 9.03
C SER A 397 17.19 14.47 9.30
N GLU A 398 16.77 14.44 10.57
CA GLU A 398 15.63 15.22 11.10
C GLU A 398 15.93 16.73 11.13
N VAL A 399 17.18 17.13 10.88
CA VAL A 399 17.59 18.53 10.99
C VAL A 399 17.00 19.34 9.83
N GLY A 400 15.87 19.98 10.11
CA GLY A 400 15.43 21.21 9.44
C GLY A 400 14.25 21.10 8.49
N ASP A 401 13.86 19.90 8.05
CA ASP A 401 12.70 19.74 7.16
C ASP A 401 11.88 18.49 7.49
N LYS A 402 10.57 18.68 7.59
CA LYS A 402 9.59 17.68 7.98
C LYS A 402 9.70 16.41 7.13
N GLY A 403 10.18 15.31 7.71
CA GLY A 403 9.85 13.95 7.28
C GLY A 403 10.39 13.47 5.92
N GLY A 404 11.58 13.89 5.52
CA GLY A 404 12.22 13.35 4.32
C GLY A 404 12.47 11.83 4.40
N SER A 405 12.34 11.12 3.28
CA SER A 405 12.68 9.69 3.16
C SER A 405 13.75 9.48 2.09
N SER A 406 14.66 8.55 2.33
CA SER A 406 15.70 8.16 1.39
C SER A 406 15.14 7.26 0.29
N CYS A 407 15.79 7.27 -0.87
CA CYS A 407 15.44 6.38 -1.99
C CYS A 407 15.59 4.89 -1.65
N VAL A 408 16.40 4.55 -0.65
CA VAL A 408 16.44 3.25 0.02
C VAL A 408 16.31 3.44 1.51
N ARG A 409 15.32 2.78 2.12
CA ARG A 409 15.09 2.79 3.57
C ARG A 409 15.45 1.44 4.17
N PHE A 410 16.24 1.47 5.23
CA PHE A 410 16.59 0.28 5.99
C PHE A 410 15.62 0.14 7.16
N ARG A 411 14.68 -0.79 7.07
CA ARG A 411 13.76 -1.12 8.17
C ARG A 411 14.32 -2.28 8.99
N LEU A 412 15.58 -2.13 9.40
CA LEU A 412 16.40 -3.15 10.03
C LEU A 412 16.93 -2.65 11.38
N ASN A 413 17.08 -3.55 12.34
CA ASN A 413 17.84 -3.30 13.56
C ASN A 413 18.54 -4.59 14.01
N GLY A 414 19.56 -4.45 14.85
CA GLY A 414 20.32 -5.58 15.38
C GLY A 414 21.79 -5.26 15.60
N ASP A 415 22.55 -6.30 15.94
CA ASP A 415 23.99 -6.24 16.20
C ASP A 415 24.79 -6.70 14.96
N GLU A 416 25.43 -7.87 15.00
CA GLU A 416 26.06 -8.49 13.82
C GLU A 416 25.03 -9.10 12.85
N THR A 417 23.86 -9.47 13.38
CA THR A 417 22.71 -10.01 12.65
C THR A 417 21.44 -9.30 13.10
N THR A 418 20.43 -9.27 12.23
CA THR A 418 19.16 -8.60 12.55
C THR A 418 18.40 -9.29 13.66
N ASP A 419 17.74 -8.48 14.49
CA ASP A 419 16.78 -8.98 15.46
C ASP A 419 15.59 -9.67 14.79
N ARG A 420 14.76 -10.33 15.60
CA ARG A 420 13.46 -10.80 15.12
C ARG A 420 12.61 -9.62 14.68
N ALA A 421 11.87 -9.83 13.61
CA ALA A 421 10.92 -8.84 13.16
C ALA A 421 9.84 -8.53 14.20
N SER A 422 9.39 -7.29 14.20
CA SER A 422 8.39 -6.77 15.11
C SER A 422 7.43 -5.83 14.37
N ALA A 423 6.40 -5.34 15.07
CA ALA A 423 5.45 -4.39 14.50
C ALA A 423 6.11 -3.07 14.05
N SER A 424 7.26 -2.72 14.64
CA SER A 424 8.04 -1.51 14.32
C SER A 424 9.17 -1.77 13.32
N TRP A 425 9.71 -2.99 13.29
CA TRP A 425 10.85 -3.37 12.46
C TRP A 425 10.51 -4.60 11.61
N THR A 426 10.23 -4.38 10.32
CA THR A 426 9.87 -5.45 9.38
C THR A 426 11.06 -6.31 8.96
N GLN A 427 12.29 -5.90 9.28
CA GLN A 427 13.54 -6.51 8.81
C GLN A 427 13.63 -6.56 7.27
N THR A 428 13.22 -5.47 6.62
CA THR A 428 13.27 -5.32 5.16
C THR A 428 14.13 -4.15 4.72
N ILE A 429 14.73 -4.26 3.54
CA ILE A 429 15.22 -3.12 2.76
C ILE A 429 14.09 -2.67 1.84
N GLU A 430 13.76 -1.39 1.89
CA GLU A 430 12.75 -0.78 1.03
C GLU A 430 13.42 0.06 -0.05
N PHE A 431 13.02 -0.15 -1.30
CA PHE A 431 13.44 0.61 -2.47
C PHE A 431 12.29 1.51 -2.93
N GLY A 432 12.44 2.82 -2.79
CA GLY A 432 11.42 3.82 -3.12
C GLY A 432 11.73 4.68 -4.35
N LEU A 433 12.79 4.34 -5.12
CA LEU A 433 13.26 5.19 -6.22
C LEU A 433 12.31 5.29 -7.42
N MET A 434 11.62 4.19 -7.73
CA MET A 434 10.78 4.10 -8.91
C MET A 434 9.48 4.92 -8.77
N GLN A 435 9.09 5.63 -9.82
CA GLN A 435 7.79 6.29 -9.90
C GLN A 435 6.64 5.29 -9.82
N GLY A 436 5.48 5.72 -9.30
CA GLY A 436 4.26 4.93 -9.35
C GLY A 436 3.89 4.57 -10.79
N THR A 437 3.65 3.30 -11.06
CA THR A 437 3.23 2.81 -12.38
C THR A 437 2.33 1.60 -12.20
N LEU A 438 1.54 1.30 -13.23
CA LEU A 438 0.83 0.02 -13.36
C LEU A 438 1.37 -0.78 -14.55
N ASP A 439 2.52 -0.40 -15.11
CA ASP A 439 3.23 -1.23 -16.08
C ASP A 439 3.89 -2.41 -15.33
N ALA A 440 3.23 -3.56 -15.38
CA ALA A 440 3.69 -4.77 -14.73
C ALA A 440 5.10 -5.19 -15.17
N ASN A 441 5.44 -5.06 -16.46
CA ASN A 441 6.76 -5.43 -16.95
C ASN A 441 7.85 -4.51 -16.36
N HIS A 442 7.56 -3.22 -16.27
CA HIS A 442 8.48 -2.26 -15.65
C HIS A 442 8.67 -2.56 -14.16
N ILE A 443 7.58 -2.84 -13.42
CA ILE A 443 7.63 -3.24 -12.00
C ILE A 443 8.50 -4.50 -11.84
N GLN A 444 8.25 -5.53 -12.63
CA GLN A 444 8.96 -6.81 -12.54
C GLN A 444 10.46 -6.67 -12.83
N ARG A 445 10.83 -5.86 -13.84
CA ARG A 445 12.24 -5.57 -14.12
C ARG A 445 12.92 -4.86 -12.96
N TRP A 446 12.26 -3.89 -12.34
CA TRP A 446 12.80 -3.22 -11.15
C TRP A 446 12.91 -4.18 -9.95
N MET A 447 11.92 -5.04 -9.73
CA MET A 447 12.00 -6.11 -8.72
C MET A 447 13.19 -7.03 -8.93
N ARG A 448 13.47 -7.44 -10.17
CA ARG A 448 14.65 -8.25 -10.50
C ARG A 448 15.95 -7.53 -10.16
N ILE A 449 16.02 -6.23 -10.44
CA ILE A 449 17.18 -5.40 -10.11
C ILE A 449 17.40 -5.36 -8.59
N CYS A 450 16.37 -4.97 -7.83
CA CYS A 450 16.42 -4.93 -6.37
C CYS A 450 16.77 -6.28 -5.76
N HIS A 451 16.13 -7.36 -6.21
CA HIS A 451 16.38 -8.72 -5.71
C HIS A 451 17.82 -9.16 -5.98
N ARG A 452 18.32 -8.94 -7.19
CA ARG A 452 19.69 -9.34 -7.53
C ARG A 452 20.74 -8.58 -6.73
N LEU A 453 20.54 -7.28 -6.48
CA LEU A 453 21.44 -6.51 -5.60
C LEU A 453 21.53 -7.14 -4.21
N VAL A 454 20.38 -7.51 -3.64
CA VAL A 454 20.30 -8.16 -2.32
C VAL A 454 20.99 -9.52 -2.35
N VAL A 455 20.62 -10.40 -3.28
CA VAL A 455 21.19 -11.75 -3.40
C VAL A 455 22.69 -11.71 -3.66
N PHE A 456 23.15 -10.85 -4.56
CA PHE A 456 24.57 -10.69 -4.85
C PHE A 456 25.34 -10.20 -3.61
N SER A 457 24.80 -9.25 -2.85
CA SER A 457 25.43 -8.78 -1.61
C SER A 457 25.57 -9.88 -0.56
N ARG A 458 24.59 -10.78 -0.48
CA ARG A 458 24.53 -11.90 0.46
C ARG A 458 25.48 -13.04 0.07
N ASP A 459 25.38 -13.50 -1.18
CA ASP A 459 25.93 -14.80 -1.59
C ASP A 459 27.33 -14.72 -2.22
N THR A 460 27.81 -13.51 -2.52
CA THR A 460 29.10 -13.37 -3.20
C THR A 460 30.31 -13.63 -2.30
N THR A 461 31.35 -14.19 -2.91
CA THR A 461 32.66 -14.26 -2.27
C THR A 461 33.33 -12.88 -2.28
N PRO A 462 34.28 -12.59 -1.36
CA PRO A 462 35.02 -11.33 -1.37
C PRO A 462 35.70 -11.04 -2.72
N ALA A 463 36.23 -12.08 -3.39
CA ALA A 463 36.87 -11.94 -4.70
C ALA A 463 35.87 -11.51 -5.78
N ALA A 464 34.72 -12.19 -5.89
CA ALA A 464 33.68 -11.84 -6.85
C ALA A 464 33.11 -10.44 -6.59
N PHE A 465 32.88 -10.10 -5.31
CA PHE A 465 32.43 -8.77 -4.90
C PHE A 465 33.44 -7.68 -5.30
N THR A 466 34.73 -7.90 -5.02
CA THR A 466 35.81 -6.98 -5.40
C THR A 466 35.84 -6.76 -6.92
N THR A 467 35.76 -7.84 -7.72
CA THR A 467 35.70 -7.72 -9.18
C THR A 467 34.51 -6.89 -9.65
N ALA A 468 33.33 -7.06 -9.04
CA ALA A 468 32.16 -6.25 -9.37
C ALA A 468 32.35 -4.77 -8.99
N VAL A 469 32.88 -4.47 -7.80
CA VAL A 469 33.20 -3.10 -7.39
C VAL A 469 34.20 -2.44 -8.34
N GLN A 470 35.22 -3.18 -8.80
CA GLN A 470 36.18 -2.67 -9.78
C GLN A 470 35.52 -2.32 -11.12
N ALA A 471 34.64 -3.21 -11.61
CA ALA A 471 33.93 -3.00 -12.86
C ALA A 471 33.00 -1.78 -12.80
N ILE A 472 32.32 -1.59 -11.66
CA ILE A 472 31.37 -0.49 -11.46
C ILE A 472 32.12 0.82 -11.22
N GLY A 473 33.01 0.86 -10.22
CA GLY A 473 33.62 2.10 -9.75
C GLY A 473 34.70 2.67 -10.67
N GLY A 474 35.33 1.85 -11.54
CA GLY A 474 36.36 2.29 -12.48
C GLY A 474 35.86 3.16 -13.63
N GLY A 475 34.61 3.64 -13.59
CA GLY A 475 33.95 4.35 -14.68
C GLY A 475 33.65 3.46 -15.90
N GLY A 476 33.83 2.13 -15.77
CA GLY A 476 33.57 1.17 -16.83
C GLY A 476 32.09 0.86 -17.04
N ALA A 477 31.28 1.01 -16.00
CA ALA A 477 29.83 0.83 -16.09
C ALA A 477 29.11 2.14 -16.41
N THR A 478 29.28 2.64 -17.64
CA THR A 478 28.55 3.83 -18.12
C THR A 478 27.17 3.48 -18.67
N SER A 479 26.90 2.19 -18.91
CA SER A 479 25.62 1.71 -19.40
C SER A 479 24.93 0.76 -18.42
N PRO A 480 23.59 0.71 -18.40
CA PRO A 480 22.82 -0.28 -17.62
C PRO A 480 23.24 -1.73 -17.91
N ASN A 481 23.70 -2.03 -19.12
CA ASN A 481 24.17 -3.37 -19.50
C ASN A 481 25.47 -3.77 -18.80
N ASP A 482 26.36 -2.81 -18.51
CA ASP A 482 27.62 -3.09 -17.84
C ASP A 482 27.40 -3.30 -16.34
N VAL A 483 26.50 -2.53 -15.73
CA VAL A 483 26.01 -2.76 -14.37
C VAL A 483 25.39 -4.14 -14.26
N ALA A 484 24.55 -4.50 -15.22
CA ALA A 484 23.88 -5.78 -15.21
C ALA A 484 24.86 -6.95 -15.39
N ARG A 485 25.83 -6.83 -16.29
CA ARG A 485 26.89 -7.82 -16.46
C ARG A 485 27.74 -7.96 -15.19
N ALA A 486 28.07 -6.84 -14.52
CA ALA A 486 28.84 -6.84 -13.28
C ALA A 486 28.10 -7.52 -12.12
N LEU A 487 26.77 -7.36 -12.07
CA LEU A 487 25.90 -8.06 -11.11
C LEU A 487 25.53 -9.49 -11.57
N GLY A 488 26.02 -9.93 -12.73
CA GLY A 488 25.79 -11.26 -13.29
C GLY A 488 24.34 -11.52 -13.72
N PHE A 489 23.65 -10.50 -14.23
CA PHE A 489 22.40 -10.71 -14.97
C PHE A 489 22.70 -11.36 -16.32
N ASP A 490 21.84 -12.27 -16.76
CA ASP A 490 21.76 -12.58 -18.19
C ASP A 490 21.16 -11.37 -18.89
N THR A 491 21.80 -10.89 -19.96
CA THR A 491 21.26 -9.79 -20.76
C THR A 491 19.87 -10.10 -21.34
N ALA A 492 19.49 -11.38 -21.44
CA ALA A 492 18.13 -11.80 -21.80
C ALA A 492 17.08 -11.44 -20.73
N ASP A 493 17.46 -11.37 -19.45
CA ASP A 493 16.54 -11.06 -18.33
C ASP A 493 16.13 -9.57 -18.27
N LEU A 494 16.86 -8.72 -19.00
CA LEU A 494 16.67 -7.26 -19.05
C LEU A 494 15.94 -6.76 -20.31
N GLN A 495 15.88 -7.58 -21.36
CA GLN A 495 15.14 -7.27 -22.58
C GLN A 495 13.62 -7.45 -22.38
#